data_AF-Q8LK32-F1
#
_entry.id   AF-Q8LK32-F1
#
_cell.length_a   1.000
_cell.length_b   1.000
_cell.length_c   1.000
_cell.angle_alpha   90.00
_cell.angle_beta   90.00
_cell.angle_gamma   90.00
#
_symmetry.space_group_name_H-M   'P 1'
#
loop_
_entity.id
_entity.type
_entity.pdbx_description
1 polymer ?
#
loop_
_entity_poly.entity_id
_entity_poly.type
_entity_poly.pdbx_seq_one_letter_code
_entity_poly.pdbx_strand_id
1 'polypeptide(L)'
;GMGGVGKTTLSRDIYQKISGKFEKHACVTIMRPFVLEELFRSLVIQLGAETSEKKNVVGSFGSTTKKAAPLVMSLEELTKELAKLIKEKSSYLSLMM
;
A
#
# COMPACT_ATOMS: atom_id res chain seq x y z
N GLY A 1 13.60 20.62 -0.25
CA GLY A 1 13.62 21.16 -1.62
C GLY A 1 12.33 21.89 -1.92
N MET A 2 12.37 22.91 -2.79
CA MET A 2 11.23 23.77 -3.17
C MET A 2 9.97 22.99 -3.55
N GLY A 3 8.80 23.52 -3.18
CA GLY A 3 7.50 23.01 -3.64
C GLY A 3 7.38 23.09 -5.17
N GLY A 4 6.54 22.25 -5.77
CA GLY A 4 6.25 22.31 -7.21
C GLY A 4 7.33 21.73 -8.15
N VAL A 5 8.53 21.40 -7.66
CA VAL A 5 9.63 20.85 -8.49
C VAL A 5 9.36 19.44 -9.04
N GLY A 6 8.25 18.79 -8.67
CA GLY A 6 7.90 17.46 -9.19
C GLY A 6 8.56 16.29 -8.45
N LYS A 7 9.08 16.48 -7.23
CA LYS A 7 9.68 15.40 -6.41
C LYS A 7 8.74 14.20 -6.23
N THR A 8 7.48 14.47 -5.88
CA THR A 8 6.46 13.44 -5.71
C THR A 8 6.14 12.76 -7.05
N THR A 9 6.11 13.52 -8.15
CA THR A 9 5.92 12.99 -9.50
C THR A 9 7.01 11.99 -9.85
N LEU A 10 8.29 12.37 -9.66
CA LEU A 10 9.41 11.48 -9.92
C LEU A 10 9.37 10.20 -9.07
N SER A 11 9.07 10.32 -7.77
CA SER A 11 8.92 9.16 -6.89
C SER A 11 7.80 8.22 -7.36
N ARG A 12 6.67 8.78 -7.80
CA ARG A 12 5.54 8.00 -8.31
C ARG A 12 5.87 7.31 -9.63
N ASP A 13 6.57 7.98 -10.53
CA ASP A 13 7.00 7.39 -11.81
C ASP A 13 7.97 6.22 -11.60
N ILE A 14 8.93 6.37 -10.68
CA ILE A 14 9.85 5.29 -10.33
C ILE A 14 9.08 4.13 -9.70
N TYR A 15 8.20 4.43 -8.74
CA TYR A 15 7.37 3.42 -8.09
C TYR A 15 6.57 2.59 -9.10
N GLN A 16 5.88 3.22 -10.05
CA GLN A 16 5.12 2.52 -11.09
C GLN A 16 5.98 1.61 -11.97
N LYS A 17 7.25 1.97 -12.21
CA LYS A 17 8.18 1.16 -13.01
C LYS A 17 8.69 -0.08 -12.29
N ILE A 18 8.78 -0.03 -10.96
CA ILE A 18 9.38 -1.11 -10.17
C ILE A 18 8.36 -1.89 -9.34
N SER A 19 7.15 -1.37 -9.12
CA SER A 19 6.14 -1.98 -8.25
C SER A 19 5.80 -3.41 -8.67
N GLY A 20 5.64 -3.67 -9.97
CA GLY A 20 5.38 -5.02 -10.51
C GLY A 20 6.51 -6.03 -10.26
N LYS A 21 7.71 -5.58 -9.84
CA LYS A 21 8.80 -6.48 -9.43
C LYS A 21 8.66 -6.96 -7.99
N PHE A 22 7.76 -6.35 -7.21
CA PHE A 22 7.50 -6.70 -5.83
C PHE A 22 6.09 -7.25 -5.72
N GLU A 23 5.99 -8.46 -5.18
CA GLU A 23 4.71 -9.13 -4.96
C GLU A 23 3.73 -8.30 -4.11
N LYS A 24 4.27 -7.59 -3.12
CA LYS A 24 3.53 -6.70 -2.22
C LYS A 24 4.20 -5.33 -2.27
N HIS A 25 3.41 -4.30 -2.56
CA HIS A 25 3.92 -2.93 -2.66
C HIS A 25 2.86 -1.92 -2.23
N ALA A 26 3.30 -0.81 -1.64
CA ALA A 26 2.43 0.31 -1.28
C ALA A 26 3.15 1.64 -1.45
N CYS A 27 2.41 2.66 -1.90
CA CYS A 27 2.82 4.05 -1.98
C CYS A 27 1.72 4.91 -1.34
N VAL A 28 1.98 5.41 -0.13
CA VAL A 28 1.02 6.21 0.65
C VAL A 28 1.52 7.64 0.76
N THR A 29 0.61 8.60 0.62
CA THR A 29 0.90 10.02 0.84
C THR A 29 0.41 10.41 2.22
N ILE A 30 1.30 10.98 3.03
CA ILE A 30 0.95 11.51 4.34
C ILE A 30 0.66 13.00 4.20
N MET A 31 -0.58 13.41 4.47
CA MET A 31 -0.97 14.82 4.52
C MET A 31 -1.04 15.32 5.96
N ARG A 32 -1.12 16.65 6.13
CA ARG A 32 -1.39 17.26 7.43
C ARG A 32 -2.86 17.67 7.54
N PRO A 33 -3.50 17.46 8.70
CA PRO A 33 -2.95 16.82 9.90
C PRO A 33 -2.72 15.32 9.71
N PHE A 34 -1.75 14.78 10.44
CA PHE A 34 -1.41 13.35 10.35
C PHE A 34 -2.48 12.52 11.07
N VAL A 35 -3.09 11.56 10.34
CA VAL A 35 -4.05 10.61 10.90
C VAL A 35 -3.50 9.19 10.75
N LEU A 36 -3.13 8.59 11.89
CA LEU A 36 -2.48 7.27 11.92
C LEU A 36 -3.36 6.17 11.32
N GLU A 37 -4.66 6.22 11.62
CA GLU A 37 -5.62 5.23 11.15
C GLU A 37 -5.74 5.23 9.63
N GLU A 38 -5.77 6.40 8.98
CA GLU A 38 -5.81 6.52 7.53
C GLU A 38 -4.55 5.95 6.86
N LEU A 39 -3.38 6.17 7.47
CA LEU A 39 -2.12 5.60 7.00
C LEU A 39 -2.17 4.06 7.07
N PHE A 40 -2.58 3.51 8.20
CA PHE A 40 -2.66 2.06 8.41
C PHE A 40 -3.69 1.41 7.48
N ARG A 41 -4.87 2.03 7.34
CA ARG A 41 -5.90 1.61 6.37
C ARG A 41 -5.35 1.58 4.95
N SER A 42 -4.69 2.65 4.52
CA SER A 42 -4.09 2.75 3.19
C SER A 42 -3.05 1.66 2.95
N LEU A 43 -2.26 1.33 3.98
CA LEU A 43 -1.23 0.30 3.90
C LEU A 43 -1.84 -1.11 3.84
N VAL A 44 -2.84 -1.43 4.66
CA VAL A 44 -3.56 -2.72 4.62
C VAL A 44 -4.21 -2.93 3.27
N ILE A 45 -4.86 -1.89 2.72
CA ILE A 45 -5.54 -1.99 1.42
C ILE A 45 -4.53 -2.26 0.30
N GLN A 46 -3.42 -1.51 0.25
CA GLN A 46 -2.44 -1.64 -0.83
C GLN A 46 -1.63 -2.94 -0.75
N LEU A 47 -1.30 -3.41 0.47
CA LEU A 47 -0.58 -4.69 0.65
C LEU A 47 -1.52 -5.91 0.61
N GLY A 48 -2.79 -5.74 0.96
CA GLY A 48 -3.79 -6.81 0.93
C GLY A 48 -4.37 -7.09 -0.45
N ALA A 49 -4.23 -6.15 -1.40
CA ALA A 49 -4.65 -6.37 -2.78
C ALA A 49 -3.73 -7.41 -3.45
N GLU A 50 -4.30 -8.55 -3.82
CA GLU A 50 -3.66 -9.51 -4.73
C GLU A 50 -3.37 -8.78 -6.05
N THR A 51 -2.12 -8.82 -6.50
CA THR A 51 -1.65 -8.17 -7.74
C THR A 51 -2.17 -8.95 -8.96
N SER A 52 -3.47 -8.84 -9.24
CA SER A 52 -4.01 -9.30 -10.53
C SER A 52 -3.60 -8.30 -11.60
N GLU A 53 -2.66 -8.70 -12.44
CA GLU A 53 -2.13 -7.90 -13.53
C GLU A 53 -3.23 -7.52 -14.54
N LYS A 54 -3.65 -6.24 -14.60
CA LYS A 54 -4.04 -5.57 -15.87
C LYS A 54 -4.13 -4.03 -15.81
N LYS A 55 -3.10 -3.39 -16.36
CA LYS A 55 -3.07 -2.26 -17.33
C LYS A 55 -4.01 -1.02 -17.18
N ASN A 56 -3.35 0.13 -16.96
CA ASN A 56 -3.55 1.52 -17.47
C ASN A 56 -4.70 2.45 -17.00
N VAL A 57 -4.25 3.71 -16.81
CA VAL A 57 -4.91 5.03 -16.92
C VAL A 57 -5.51 5.63 -15.63
N VAL A 58 -4.86 6.75 -15.26
CA VAL A 58 -5.34 7.97 -14.59
C VAL A 58 -6.28 7.81 -13.40
N GLY A 59 -5.78 8.25 -12.24
CA GLY A 59 -6.57 8.91 -11.19
C GLY A 59 -7.93 8.29 -10.91
N SER A 60 -7.96 7.09 -10.34
CA SER A 60 -9.18 6.60 -9.72
C SER A 60 -8.86 6.02 -8.34
N PHE A 61 -9.15 6.84 -7.34
CA PHE A 61 -9.50 6.39 -6.01
C PHE A 61 -10.94 5.86 -6.11
N GLY A 62 -11.11 4.53 -6.06
CA GLY A 62 -12.37 3.80 -6.32
C GLY A 62 -12.16 2.81 -7.47
N SER A 63 -12.44 1.51 -7.36
CA SER A 63 -13.55 0.88 -6.65
C SER A 63 -13.31 -0.65 -6.44
N THR A 64 -13.80 -1.18 -5.30
CA THR A 64 -14.76 -2.31 -5.16
C THR A 64 -14.46 -3.60 -5.97
N THR A 65 -14.06 -4.76 -5.42
CA THR A 65 -14.71 -5.73 -4.49
C THR A 65 -13.66 -6.85 -4.29
N LYS A 66 -13.36 -7.47 -3.15
CA LYS A 66 -14.20 -8.12 -2.14
C LYS A 66 -13.44 -8.10 -0.82
N LYS A 67 -13.98 -7.36 0.16
CA LYS A 67 -13.98 -7.55 1.62
C LYS A 67 -14.35 -6.18 2.17
N ALA A 68 -15.59 -6.02 2.58
CA ALA A 68 -16.14 -4.82 3.21
C ALA A 68 -15.51 -4.50 4.59
N ALA A 69 -14.30 -4.97 4.84
CA ALA A 69 -13.70 -5.10 6.16
C ALA A 69 -12.83 -3.89 6.58
N PRO A 70 -11.99 -3.28 5.72
CA PRO A 70 -11.06 -2.23 6.18
C PRO A 70 -11.72 -0.91 6.63
N LEU A 71 -12.96 -0.65 6.23
CA LEU A 71 -13.64 0.63 6.50
C LEU A 71 -14.17 0.75 7.94
N VAL A 72 -14.41 -0.39 8.62
CA VAL A 72 -15.03 -0.47 9.95
C VAL A 72 -14.05 -0.99 11.02
N MET A 73 -12.81 -1.30 10.64
CA MET A 73 -11.80 -1.83 11.55
C MET A 73 -11.23 -0.75 12.47
N SER A 74 -11.06 -1.13 13.73
CA SER A 74 -10.29 -0.40 14.72
C SER A 74 -8.79 -0.40 14.36
N LEU A 75 -8.04 0.53 14.94
CA LEU A 75 -6.58 0.62 14.76
C LEU A 75 -5.85 -0.67 15.18
N GLU A 76 -6.33 -1.36 16.21
CA GLU A 76 -5.74 -2.61 16.67
C GLU A 76 -5.90 -3.73 15.64
N GLU A 77 -7.05 -3.80 14.99
CA GLU A 77 -7.31 -4.78 13.94
C GLU A 77 -6.46 -4.50 12.71
N LEU A 78 -6.33 -3.24 12.31
CA LEU A 78 -5.44 -2.82 11.22
C LEU A 78 -3.98 -3.19 11.50
N THR A 79 -3.52 -3.00 12.75
CA THR A 79 -2.16 -3.35 13.16
C THR A 79 -1.93 -4.86 13.08
N LYS A 80 -2.90 -5.67 13.52
CA LYS A 80 -2.84 -7.14 13.43
C LYS A 80 -2.81 -7.63 11.99
N GLU A 81 -3.64 -7.05 11.11
CA GLU A 81 -3.66 -7.39 9.68
C GLU A 81 -2.34 -7.04 8.99
N LEU A 82 -1.76 -5.85 9.27
CA LEU A 82 -0.43 -5.50 8.75
C LEU A 82 0.65 -6.46 9.24
N ALA A 83 0.66 -6.80 10.52
CA ALA A 83 1.62 -7.72 11.09
C ALA A 83 1.52 -9.11 10.43
N LYS A 84 0.30 -9.58 10.15
CA LYS A 84 0.06 -10.83 9.44
C LYS A 84 0.61 -10.79 8.01
N LEU A 85 0.30 -9.74 7.25
CA LEU A 85 0.75 -9.55 5.87
C LEU A 85 2.28 -9.53 5.77
N ILE A 86 2.97 -8.95 6.76
CA ILE A 86 4.44 -8.90 6.79
C ILE A 86 5.03 -10.26 7.19
N LYS A 87 4.45 -10.93 8.19
CA LYS A 87 4.97 -12.20 8.72
C LYS A 87 4.90 -13.33 7.69
N GLU A 88 3.88 -13.35 6.85
CA GLU A 88 3.70 -14.35 5.80
C GLU A 88 4.87 -14.39 4.80
N LYS A 89 5.54 -13.25 4.56
CA LYS A 89 6.65 -13.18 3.59
C LYS A 89 8.04 -13.30 4.21
N SER A 90 8.18 -12.98 5.49
CA SER A 90 9.45 -13.13 6.22
C SER A 90 9.90 -14.59 6.33
N SER A 91 8.96 -15.56 6.32
CA SER A 91 9.29 -16.99 6.39
C SER A 91 10.07 -17.51 5.19
N TYR A 92 9.97 -16.88 4.01
CA TYR A 92 10.70 -17.33 2.83
C TYR A 92 12.19 -16.98 2.87
N LEU A 93 12.58 -15.91 3.58
CA LEU A 93 14.00 -15.60 3.78
C LEU A 93 14.69 -16.59 4.72
N SER A 94 13.99 -17.13 5.72
CA SER A 94 14.56 -18.11 6.65
C SER A 94 14.72 -19.52 6.07
N LEU A 95 14.07 -19.84 4.95
CA LEU A 95 14.22 -21.14 4.27
C LEU A 95 15.37 -21.12 3.24
N MET A 96 15.92 -19.94 2.94
CA MET A 96 17.02 -19.75 1.99
C MET A 96 18.38 -19.46 2.65
N MET A 97 18.48 -19.57 3.98
CA MET A 97 19.75 -19.52 4.73
C MET A 97 19.96 -20.82 5.50
#